data_AF-A0A4P9ZFR4-F1
#
_entry.id   AF-A0A4P9ZFR4-F1
#
_cell.length_a   1.000
_cell.length_b   1.000
_cell.length_c   1.000
_cell.angle_alpha   90.00
_cell.angle_beta   90.00
_cell.angle_gamma   90.00
#
_symmetry.space_group_name_H-M   'P 1'
#
loop_
_entity.id
_entity.type
_entity.pdbx_description
1 polymer ?
#
loop_
_entity_poly.entity_id
_entity_poly.type
_entity_poly.pdbx_seq_one_letter_code
_entity_poly.pdbx_strand_id
1 'polypeptide(L)'
;MVALPSTKKKHSEKHKQIFRQLLKEPANKVCVDCKTSTLPRWASWNLGCFFCIRCSGIHRSMGTHISRVKSVDLDAWTDEQVDSMVKWGNEKCNLYWEAKLPQGYVPDSSKIENFIRTKYDMKKWA
;
A
#
# COMPACT_ATOMS: atom_id res chain seq x y z
N MET A 1 34.21 23.39 2.46
CA MET A 1 34.25 21.92 2.21
C MET A 1 32.82 21.41 2.26
N VAL A 2 32.27 20.93 1.14
CA VAL A 2 30.90 20.38 1.12
C VAL A 2 31.00 18.90 1.48
N ALA A 3 30.42 18.49 2.61
CA ALA A 3 30.39 17.08 3.01
C ALA A 3 29.60 16.27 1.97
N LEU A 4 30.22 15.23 1.41
CA LEU A 4 29.56 14.31 0.49
C LEU A 4 28.42 13.57 1.22
N PRO A 5 27.23 13.42 0.60
CA PRO A 5 26.13 12.72 1.24
C PRO A 5 26.50 11.26 1.51
N SER A 6 26.20 10.77 2.72
CA SER A 6 26.37 9.34 3.04
C SER A 6 25.49 8.46 2.14
N THR A 7 25.96 7.24 1.87
CA THR A 7 25.24 6.25 1.04
C THR A 7 23.81 6.03 1.55
N LYS A 8 23.61 5.91 2.87
CA LYS A 8 22.28 5.81 3.50
C LYS A 8 21.35 6.98 3.15
N LYS A 9 21.87 8.21 3.17
CA LYS A 9 21.10 9.42 2.82
C LYS A 9 20.70 9.41 1.34
N LYS A 10 21.59 8.94 0.46
CA LYS A 10 21.34 8.81 -0.98
C LYS A 10 20.25 7.76 -1.29
N HIS A 11 20.28 6.60 -0.63
CA HIS A 11 19.22 5.58 -0.79
C HIS A 11 17.85 6.10 -0.33
N SER A 12 17.80 6.78 0.81
CA SER A 12 16.55 7.36 1.31
C SER A 12 15.91 8.35 0.34
N GLU A 13 16.70 9.23 -0.30
CA GLU A 13 16.14 10.18 -1.27
C GLU A 13 15.69 9.48 -2.57
N LYS A 14 16.42 8.45 -3.02
CA LYS A 14 16.00 7.61 -4.15
C LYS A 14 14.65 6.95 -3.88
N HIS A 15 14.46 6.34 -2.71
CA HIS A 15 13.18 5.72 -2.33
C HIS A 15 12.04 6.74 -2.31
N LYS A 16 12.26 7.93 -1.75
CA LYS A 16 11.26 9.01 -1.76
C LYS A 16 10.88 9.41 -3.18
N GLN A 17 11.85 9.50 -4.09
CA GLN A 17 11.56 9.82 -5.49
C GLN A 17 10.73 8.73 -6.17
N ILE A 18 11.02 7.45 -5.92
CA ILE A 18 10.23 6.33 -6.45
C ILE A 18 8.79 6.41 -5.93
N PHE A 19 8.58 6.57 -4.62
CA PHE A 19 7.22 6.70 -4.08
C PHE A 19 6.48 7.93 -4.61
N ARG A 20 7.16 9.06 -4.81
CA ARG A 20 6.57 10.24 -5.48
C ARG A 20 6.12 9.92 -6.91
N GLN A 21 6.75 8.98 -7.61
CA GLN A 21 6.33 8.54 -8.93
C GLN A 21 5.16 7.56 -8.84
N LEU A 22 5.25 6.52 -7.99
CA LEU A 22 4.19 5.54 -7.80
C LEU A 22 2.86 6.21 -7.39
N LEU A 23 2.90 7.20 -6.49
CA LEU A 23 1.70 7.92 -6.05
C LEU A 23 1.09 8.86 -7.12
N LYS A 24 1.74 9.04 -8.28
CA LYS A 24 1.14 9.74 -9.43
C LYS A 24 0.29 8.81 -10.30
N GLU A 25 0.45 7.51 -10.19
CA GLU A 25 -0.36 6.54 -10.93
C GLU A 25 -1.83 6.64 -10.51
N PRO A 26 -2.79 6.62 -11.46
CA PRO A 26 -4.20 6.81 -11.15
C PRO A 26 -4.74 5.88 -10.06
N ALA A 27 -4.40 4.58 -10.13
CA ALA A 27 -4.86 3.58 -9.15
C ALA A 27 -4.28 3.82 -7.74
N ASN A 28 -3.08 4.39 -7.63
CA ASN A 28 -2.42 4.66 -6.36
C ASN A 28 -2.89 5.98 -5.71
N LYS A 29 -3.68 6.81 -6.40
CA LYS A 29 -4.22 8.06 -5.85
C LYS A 29 -5.37 7.86 -4.87
N VAL A 30 -5.94 6.66 -4.84
CA VAL A 30 -7.09 6.31 -4.01
C VAL A 30 -6.72 5.10 -3.16
N CYS A 31 -7.19 5.09 -1.91
CA CYS A 31 -7.03 3.95 -1.02
C CYS A 31 -7.59 2.68 -1.67
N VAL A 32 -6.76 1.64 -1.73
CA VAL A 32 -7.09 0.35 -2.36
C VAL A 32 -8.24 -0.39 -1.68
N ASP A 33 -8.58 -0.04 -0.43
CA ASP A 33 -9.61 -0.75 0.33
C ASP A 33 -10.89 0.05 0.45
N CYS A 34 -10.84 1.26 1.02
CA CYS A 34 -12.08 2.03 1.24
C CYS A 34 -12.59 2.75 0.00
N LYS A 35 -11.77 2.89 -1.05
CA LYS A 35 -12.08 3.57 -2.31
C LYS A 35 -12.54 5.04 -2.19
N THR A 36 -12.58 5.61 -0.98
CA THR A 36 -13.00 7.00 -0.73
C THR A 36 -11.83 7.93 -0.42
N SER A 37 -10.86 7.48 0.38
CA SER A 37 -9.74 8.33 0.79
C SER A 37 -8.77 8.53 -0.37
N THR A 38 -8.47 9.79 -0.69
CA THR A 38 -7.44 10.17 -1.65
C THR A 38 -6.07 10.26 -0.99
N LEU A 39 -5.00 10.18 -1.78
CA LEU A 39 -3.61 10.31 -1.34
C LEU A 39 -3.22 9.31 -0.23
N PRO A 40 -3.31 7.99 -0.46
CA PRO A 40 -2.86 7.00 0.51
C PRO A 40 -1.35 7.15 0.80
N ARG A 41 -0.99 7.30 2.08
CA ARG A 41 0.41 7.44 2.56
C ARG A 41 0.89 6.27 3.42
N TRP A 42 0.16 5.17 3.36
CA TRP A 42 0.52 3.91 4.00
C TRP A 42 0.50 2.79 2.96
N ALA A 43 1.30 1.76 3.19
CA ALA A 43 1.39 0.63 2.27
C ALA A 43 1.65 -0.67 3.02
N SER A 44 1.24 -1.78 2.41
CA SER A 44 1.67 -3.12 2.79
C SER A 44 2.62 -3.65 1.74
N TRP A 45 3.90 -3.78 2.08
CA TRP A 45 4.93 -4.08 1.09
C TRP A 45 4.97 -5.54 0.67
N ASN A 46 4.44 -6.46 1.48
CA ASN A 46 4.30 -7.86 1.09
C ASN A 46 3.02 -8.12 0.26
N LEU A 47 1.99 -7.27 0.40
CA LEU A 47 0.77 -7.34 -0.41
C LEU A 47 0.83 -6.46 -1.67
N GLY A 48 1.72 -5.45 -1.67
CA GLY A 48 1.98 -4.58 -2.80
C GLY A 48 1.05 -3.37 -2.95
N CYS A 49 0.26 -3.03 -1.92
CA CYS A 49 -0.84 -2.05 -2.02
C CYS A 49 -0.64 -0.79 -1.17
N PHE A 50 -1.22 0.32 -1.62
CA PHE A 50 -1.31 1.62 -0.95
C PHE A 50 -2.72 1.87 -0.39
N PHE A 51 -2.79 2.27 0.88
CA PHE A 51 -4.04 2.55 1.58
C PHE A 51 -3.92 3.75 2.53
N CYS A 52 -5.07 4.21 3.03
CA CYS A 52 -5.14 5.34 3.95
C CYS A 52 -4.77 4.93 5.38
N ILE A 53 -4.56 5.93 6.25
CA ILE A 53 -4.19 5.70 7.65
C ILE A 53 -5.22 4.84 8.41
N ARG A 54 -6.52 5.02 8.14
CA ARG A 54 -7.58 4.22 8.77
C ARG A 54 -7.45 2.74 8.40
N CYS A 55 -7.34 2.44 7.11
CA CYS A 55 -7.15 1.07 6.62
C CYS A 55 -5.83 0.47 7.11
N SER A 56 -4.79 1.29 7.30
CA SER A 56 -3.51 0.83 7.87
C SER A 56 -3.67 0.22 9.28
N GLY A 57 -4.56 0.77 10.11
CA GLY A 57 -4.84 0.21 11.44
C GLY A 57 -5.44 -1.19 11.37
N ILE A 58 -6.34 -1.42 10.40
CA ILE A 58 -6.97 -2.72 10.16
C ILE A 58 -5.94 -3.70 9.60
N HIS A 59 -5.10 -3.27 8.66
CA HIS A 59 -4.00 -4.10 8.17
C HIS A 59 -3.03 -4.53 9.28
N ARG A 60 -2.77 -3.66 10.26
CA ARG A 60 -1.95 -4.01 11.43
C ARG A 60 -2.64 -5.05 12.32
N SER A 61 -3.94 -4.96 12.52
CA SER A 61 -4.69 -5.91 13.36
C SER A 61 -4.83 -7.32 12.76
N MET A 62 -4.55 -7.49 11.46
CA MET A 62 -4.41 -8.82 10.83
C MET A 62 -3.05 -9.49 11.13
N GLY A 63 -2.04 -8.74 11.59
CA GLY A 63 -0.72 -9.27 11.91
C GLY A 63 0.24 -9.40 10.72
N THR A 64 1.54 -9.45 11.02
CA THR A 64 2.65 -9.36 10.04
C THR A 64 2.84 -10.59 9.16
N HIS A 65 2.19 -11.70 9.50
CA HIS A 65 2.11 -12.90 8.66
C HIS A 65 1.15 -12.69 7.48
N ILE A 66 0.21 -11.75 7.59
CA ILE A 66 -0.72 -11.36 6.53
C ILE A 66 -0.27 -10.05 5.88
N SER A 67 -0.08 -8.99 6.67
CA SER A 67 0.19 -7.65 6.15
C SER A 67 1.31 -6.94 6.91
N ARG A 68 2.33 -6.48 6.17
CA ARG A 68 3.51 -5.80 6.71
C ARG A 68 3.44 -4.33 6.34
N VAL A 69 2.91 -3.55 7.27
CA VAL A 69 2.54 -2.14 7.06
C VAL A 69 3.71 -1.19 7.29
N LYS A 70 3.90 -0.23 6.39
CA LYS A 70 4.81 0.92 6.54
C LYS A 70 4.16 2.22 6.10
N SER A 71 4.55 3.32 6.72
CA SER A 71 4.31 4.67 6.23
C SER A 71 5.22 4.91 5.02
N VAL A 72 4.67 5.51 3.98
CA VAL A 72 5.44 5.91 2.80
C VAL A 72 6.44 7.02 3.16
N ASP A 73 6.07 7.91 4.07
CA ASP A 73 6.87 9.11 4.38
C ASP A 73 7.74 8.97 5.64
N LEU A 74 7.25 8.22 6.64
CA LEU A 74 7.82 8.23 7.99
C LEU A 74 8.74 7.03 8.27
N ASP A 75 8.56 5.92 7.56
CA ASP A 75 9.35 4.71 7.79
C ASP A 75 10.55 4.63 6.84
N ALA A 76 11.63 4.00 7.30
CA ALA A 76 12.74 3.63 6.42
C ALA A 76 12.36 2.41 5.59
N TRP A 77 12.78 2.39 4.32
CA TRP A 77 12.50 1.30 3.37
C TRP A 77 13.80 0.63 2.93
N THR A 78 13.74 -0.67 2.67
CA THR A 78 14.83 -1.40 1.99
C THR A 78 14.56 -1.42 0.48
N ASP A 79 15.59 -1.69 -0.32
CA ASP A 79 15.46 -1.76 -1.78
C ASP A 79 14.43 -2.83 -2.17
N GLU A 80 14.44 -4.01 -1.53
CA GLU A 80 13.51 -5.10 -1.82
C GLU A 80 12.04 -4.73 -1.54
N GLN A 81 11.81 -3.92 -0.51
CA GLN A 81 10.47 -3.47 -0.16
C GLN A 81 9.95 -2.44 -1.15
N VAL A 82 10.83 -1.55 -1.63
CA VAL A 82 10.49 -0.59 -2.69
C VAL A 82 10.24 -1.31 -4.00
N ASP A 83 11.07 -2.28 -4.36
CA ASP A 83 10.91 -3.09 -5.58
C ASP A 83 9.59 -3.86 -5.58
N SER A 84 9.16 -4.36 -4.41
CA SER A 84 7.83 -4.95 -4.28
C SER A 84 6.72 -3.96 -4.61
N MET A 85 6.80 -2.73 -4.10
CA MET A 85 5.79 -1.69 -4.39
C MET A 85 5.80 -1.26 -5.86
N VAL A 86 6.97 -1.22 -6.50
CA VAL A 86 7.10 -0.95 -7.95
C VAL A 86 6.52 -2.09 -8.78
N LYS A 87 6.75 -3.33 -8.37
CA LYS A 87 6.24 -4.52 -9.07
C LYS A 87 4.71 -4.58 -9.02
N TRP A 88 4.11 -4.17 -7.91
CA TRP A 88 2.68 -4.27 -7.66
C TRP A 88 1.93 -2.97 -7.95
N GLY A 89 1.65 -2.16 -6.93
CA GLY A 89 0.72 -1.04 -7.03
C GLY A 89 -0.74 -1.46 -6.98
N ASN A 90 -1.62 -0.50 -6.73
CA ASN A 90 -3.05 -0.75 -6.47
C ASN A 90 -3.79 -1.37 -7.65
N GLU A 91 -3.37 -1.08 -8.88
CA GLU A 91 -3.97 -1.68 -10.08
C GLU A 91 -3.83 -3.20 -10.04
N LYS A 92 -2.60 -3.71 -9.93
CA LYS A 92 -2.33 -5.15 -9.84
C LYS A 92 -2.89 -5.77 -8.57
N CYS A 93 -2.90 -5.03 -7.46
CA CYS A 93 -3.54 -5.51 -6.24
C CYS A 93 -5.04 -5.71 -6.41
N ASN A 94 -5.76 -4.82 -7.10
CA ASN A 94 -7.19 -5.04 -7.36
C ASN A 94 -7.40 -6.19 -8.34
N LEU A 95 -6.60 -6.28 -9.41
CA LEU A 95 -6.67 -7.41 -10.36
C LEU A 95 -6.46 -8.77 -9.69
N TYR A 96 -5.62 -8.84 -8.66
CA TYR A 96 -5.34 -10.07 -7.94
C TYR A 96 -6.27 -10.30 -6.75
N TRP A 97 -6.34 -9.36 -5.80
CA TRP A 97 -7.07 -9.54 -4.54
C TRP A 97 -8.57 -9.29 -4.66
N GLU A 98 -9.04 -8.70 -5.77
CA GLU A 98 -10.45 -8.42 -6.04
C GLU A 98 -10.93 -9.07 -7.36
N ALA A 99 -10.21 -10.07 -7.88
CA ALA A 99 -10.50 -10.75 -9.15
C ALA A 99 -11.94 -11.27 -9.27
N LYS A 100 -12.54 -11.72 -8.17
CA LYS A 100 -13.91 -12.26 -8.07
C LYS A 100 -14.90 -11.26 -7.48
N LEU A 101 -14.48 -10.03 -7.19
CA LEU A 101 -15.35 -8.99 -6.65
C LEU A 101 -16.26 -8.45 -7.76
N PRO A 102 -17.57 -8.29 -7.54
CA PRO A 102 -18.45 -7.72 -8.55
C PRO A 102 -17.99 -6.34 -9.01
N GLN A 103 -18.02 -6.10 -10.32
CA GLN A 103 -17.62 -4.83 -10.90
C GLN A 103 -18.45 -3.68 -10.32
N GLY A 104 -17.79 -2.58 -9.97
CA GLY A 104 -18.46 -1.41 -9.38
C GLY A 104 -18.82 -1.56 -7.90
N TYR A 105 -18.44 -2.66 -7.24
CA TYR A 105 -18.64 -2.78 -5.80
C TYR A 105 -17.86 -1.71 -5.02
N VAL A 106 -18.57 -0.94 -4.20
CA VAL A 106 -17.97 0.05 -3.29
C VAL A 106 -18.17 -0.45 -1.84
N PRO A 107 -17.10 -0.68 -1.08
CA PRO A 107 -17.22 -1.15 0.31
C PRO A 107 -17.93 -0.12 1.20
N ASP A 108 -18.87 -0.61 2.01
CA ASP A 108 -19.52 0.18 3.07
C ASP A 108 -18.48 0.59 4.12
N SER A 109 -18.41 1.90 4.41
CA SER A 109 -17.44 2.46 5.35
C SER A 109 -17.59 1.90 6.76
N SER A 110 -18.80 1.53 7.18
CA SER A 110 -19.08 0.91 8.49
C SER A 110 -18.61 -0.55 8.58
N LYS A 111 -18.44 -1.21 7.44
CA LYS A 111 -18.03 -2.63 7.33
C LYS A 111 -16.62 -2.78 6.74
N ILE A 112 -15.84 -1.71 6.74
CA ILE A 112 -14.53 -1.66 6.07
C ILE A 112 -13.55 -2.68 6.65
N GLU A 113 -13.60 -2.94 7.96
CA GLU A 113 -12.75 -3.97 8.59
C GLU A 113 -13.08 -5.37 8.04
N ASN A 114 -14.37 -5.71 8.00
CA ASN A 114 -14.80 -6.99 7.46
C ASN A 114 -14.41 -7.14 5.98
N PHE A 115 -14.54 -6.08 5.18
CA PHE A 115 -14.09 -6.10 3.79
C PHE A 115 -12.59 -6.41 3.67
N ILE A 116 -11.74 -5.69 4.40
CA ILE A 116 -10.27 -5.90 4.39
C ILE A 116 -9.91 -7.32 4.82
N ARG A 117 -10.53 -7.85 5.89
CA ARG A 117 -10.27 -9.23 6.34
C ARG A 117 -10.70 -10.27 5.31
N THR A 118 -11.91 -10.14 4.74
CA THR A 118 -12.35 -11.07 3.69
C THR A 118 -11.46 -11.01 2.45
N LYS A 119 -10.91 -9.83 2.14
CA LYS A 119 -10.01 -9.62 1.00
C LYS A 119 -8.63 -10.27 1.18
N TYR A 120 -7.97 -10.08 2.34
CA TYR A 120 -6.56 -10.48 2.49
C TYR A 120 -6.33 -11.70 3.38
N ASP A 121 -7.12 -11.86 4.46
CA ASP A 121 -7.00 -12.98 5.39
C ASP A 121 -7.67 -14.22 4.79
N MET A 122 -8.95 -14.08 4.44
CA MET A 122 -9.73 -15.18 3.84
C MET A 122 -9.48 -15.35 2.33
N LYS A 123 -8.86 -14.36 1.68
CA LYS A 123 -8.62 -14.33 0.23
C LYS A 123 -9.88 -14.60 -0.61
N LYS A 124 -11.04 -14.16 -0.10
CA LYS A 124 -12.35 -14.49 -0.67
C LYS A 124 -12.51 -14.06 -2.14
N TRP A 125 -11.88 -12.94 -2.48
CA TRP A 125 -12.05 -12.29 -3.78
C TRP A 125 -10.87 -12.49 -4.73
N ALA A 126 -9.83 -13.21 -4.31
CA ALA A 126 -8.71 -13.60 -5.17
C ALA A 126 -9.05 -14.83 -6.02
#